data_AF-A0A524IES6-F1
#
_entry.id   AF-A0A524IES6-F1
#
_cell.length_a   1.000
_cell.length_b   1.000
_cell.length_c   1.000
_cell.angle_alpha   90.00
_cell.angle_beta   90.00
_cell.angle_gamma   90.00
#
_symmetry.space_group_name_H-M   'P 1'
#
loop_
_entity.id
_entity.type
_entity.pdbx_description
1 polymer ?
#
loop_
_entity_poly.entity_id
_entity_poly.type
_entity_poly.pdbx_seq_one_letter_code
_entity_poly.pdbx_strand_id
1 'polypeptide(L)'
;IIDFIDMERERNREKIYQATLDALAGGKAQTRISRVTDLGLIEISRERVREDLLRTLSEICGDCEGRGYTKSTMTVAYEIFRDIRRIGITRGQSQQIVVGANPKVIELLFETEHSSIEQLEQELQQHILFKADPLLHLEQYDIVVVGKVTSRAESRTAS
;
A
#
# COMPACT_ATOMS: atom_id res chain seq x y z
N ILE A 1 24.95 1.31 5.23
CA ILE A 1 25.02 0.55 6.49
C ILE A 1 25.07 -0.91 6.13
N ILE A 2 25.94 -1.69 6.78
CA ILE A 2 25.96 -3.14 6.65
C ILE A 2 25.60 -3.71 8.01
N ASP A 3 24.62 -4.60 8.04
CA ASP A 3 24.16 -5.30 9.23
C ASP A 3 24.76 -6.72 9.23
N PHE A 4 25.71 -6.98 10.13
CA PHE A 4 26.32 -8.30 10.27
C PHE A 4 25.60 -9.11 11.35
N ILE A 5 25.62 -10.43 11.20
CA ILE A 5 25.11 -11.36 12.22
C ILE A 5 25.78 -11.07 13.57
N ASP A 6 25.01 -11.17 14.65
CA ASP A 6 25.46 -10.96 16.02
C ASP A 6 26.71 -11.78 16.38
N MET A 7 27.66 -11.11 17.03
CA MET A 7 28.92 -11.70 17.44
C MET A 7 29.21 -11.39 18.91
N GLU A 8 29.20 -12.43 19.75
CA GLU A 8 29.51 -12.28 21.18
C GLU A 8 30.98 -11.84 21.40
N ARG A 9 31.92 -12.46 20.66
CA ARG A 9 33.36 -12.25 20.84
C ARG A 9 33.86 -11.04 20.07
N GLU A 10 34.51 -10.10 20.75
CA GLU A 10 35.15 -8.91 20.15
C GLU A 10 36.15 -9.27 19.04
N ARG A 11 36.94 -10.32 19.24
CA ARG A 11 37.88 -10.82 18.23
C ARG A 11 37.21 -11.16 16.89
N ASN A 12 35.95 -11.58 16.90
CA ASN A 12 35.22 -11.85 15.65
C ASN A 12 34.81 -10.54 14.97
N ARG A 13 34.38 -9.54 15.73
CA ARG A 13 34.07 -8.19 15.23
C ARG A 13 35.30 -7.54 14.58
N GLU A 14 36.47 -7.67 15.20
CA GLU A 14 37.74 -7.19 14.63
C GLU A 14 38.08 -7.86 13.31
N LYS A 15 37.89 -9.19 13.21
CA LYS A 15 38.12 -9.92 11.95
C LYS A 15 37.20 -9.43 10.83
N ILE A 16 35.92 -9.21 11.11
CA ILE A 16 34.96 -8.67 10.13
C ILE A 16 35.37 -7.26 9.70
N TYR A 17 35.76 -6.41 10.65
CA TYR A 17 36.24 -5.07 10.34
C TYR A 17 37.46 -5.10 9.42
N GLN A 18 38.47 -5.91 9.74
CA GLN A 18 39.69 -6.01 8.93
C GLN A 18 39.40 -6.59 7.54
N ALA A 19 38.57 -7.63 7.45
CA ALA A 19 38.15 -8.19 6.16
C ALA A 19 37.39 -7.16 5.30
N THR A 20 36.58 -6.30 5.93
CA THR A 20 35.85 -5.23 5.23
C THR A 20 36.79 -4.14 4.72
N LEU A 21 37.81 -3.77 5.51
CA LEU A 21 38.87 -2.86 5.06
C LEU A 21 39.63 -3.43 3.86
N ASP A 22 40.09 -4.66 3.97
CA ASP A 22 40.89 -5.32 2.94
C ASP A 22 40.09 -5.46 1.63
N ALA A 23 38.80 -5.82 1.72
CA ALA A 23 37.91 -5.95 0.57
C ALA A 23 37.68 -4.62 -0.17
N LEU A 24 37.74 -3.48 0.54
CA LEU A 24 37.48 -2.15 -0.01
C LEU A 24 38.75 -1.37 -0.37
N ALA A 25 39.93 -1.85 0.03
CA ALA A 25 41.21 -1.19 -0.19
C ALA A 25 41.56 -0.96 -1.66
N GLY A 26 41.12 -1.86 -2.56
CA GLY A 26 41.34 -1.72 -4.01
C GLY A 26 40.39 -0.76 -4.73
N GLY A 27 39.44 -0.15 -4.02
CA GLY A 27 38.43 0.74 -4.60
C GLY A 27 39.01 2.09 -5.04
N LYS A 28 38.59 2.58 -6.20
CA LYS A 28 38.98 3.92 -6.69
C LYS A 28 38.34 5.10 -5.94
N ALA A 29 37.23 4.85 -5.24
CA ALA A 29 36.45 5.89 -4.56
C ALA A 29 36.91 6.03 -3.11
N GLN A 30 37.03 7.27 -2.61
CA GLN A 30 37.36 7.50 -1.22
C GLN A 30 36.30 6.86 -0.31
N THR A 31 36.73 6.05 0.65
CA THR A 31 35.84 5.28 1.53
C THR A 31 36.25 5.47 2.99
N ARG A 32 35.29 5.75 3.86
CA ARG A 32 35.45 5.76 5.33
C ARG A 32 34.60 4.65 5.91
N ILE A 33 35.18 3.88 6.84
CA ILE A 33 34.57 2.68 7.42
C ILE A 33 34.66 2.79 8.94
N SER A 34 33.53 2.66 9.65
CA SER A 34 33.50 2.60 11.11
C SER A 34 33.94 1.22 11.62
N ARG A 35 34.28 1.12 12.90
CA ARG A 35 34.32 -0.20 13.57
C ARG A 35 32.91 -0.79 13.65
N VAL A 36 32.82 -2.10 13.91
CA VAL A 36 31.55 -2.78 14.19
C VAL A 36 30.96 -2.22 15.47
N THR A 37 29.69 -1.79 15.43
CA THR A 37 28.96 -1.30 16.60
C THR A 37 28.53 -2.47 17.49
N ASP A 38 28.04 -2.18 18.70
CA ASP A 38 27.49 -3.23 19.58
C ASP A 38 26.23 -3.88 19.02
N LEU A 39 25.55 -3.23 18.07
CA LEU A 39 24.40 -3.76 17.34
C LEU A 39 24.80 -4.56 16.09
N GLY A 40 26.09 -4.86 15.88
CA GLY A 40 26.54 -5.60 14.69
C GLY A 40 26.63 -4.76 13.41
N LEU A 41 26.40 -3.44 13.47
CA LEU A 41 26.39 -2.57 12.29
C LEU A 41 27.79 -2.04 11.94
N ILE A 42 28.11 -1.94 10.65
CA ILE A 42 29.21 -1.14 10.12
C ILE A 42 28.66 0.00 9.25
N GLU A 43 29.13 1.21 9.51
CA GLU A 43 28.86 2.39 8.70
C GLU A 43 29.95 2.56 7.66
N ILE A 44 29.54 2.70 6.40
CA ILE A 44 30.45 2.97 5.28
C ILE A 44 29.96 4.23 4.58
N SER A 45 30.84 5.22 4.52
CA SER A 45 30.66 6.41 3.69
C SER A 45 31.59 6.30 2.49
N ARG A 46 31.02 6.24 1.29
CA ARG A 46 31.79 6.11 0.03
C ARG A 46 31.47 7.28 -0.88
N GLU A 47 32.52 7.89 -1.44
CA GLU A 47 32.39 8.96 -2.42
C GLU A 47 31.68 8.47 -3.68
N ARG A 48 30.75 9.28 -4.18
CA ARG A 48 30.01 8.99 -5.41
C ARG A 48 30.76 9.51 -6.63
N VAL A 49 31.47 8.61 -7.31
CA VAL A 49 32.30 8.94 -8.50
C VAL A 49 31.53 8.81 -9.82
N ARG A 50 30.40 8.10 -9.81
CA ARG A 50 29.55 7.87 -10.99
C ARG A 50 28.06 7.91 -10.62
N GLU A 51 27.20 8.07 -11.61
CA GLU A 51 25.77 7.88 -11.42
C GLU A 51 25.46 6.45 -10.94
N ASP A 52 24.37 6.32 -10.21
CA ASP A 52 23.97 5.03 -9.64
C ASP A 52 23.41 4.16 -10.78
N LEU A 53 23.90 2.92 -10.86
CA LEU A 53 23.48 1.99 -11.90
C LEU A 53 21.99 1.70 -11.81
N LEU A 54 21.45 1.57 -10.59
CA LEU A 54 20.02 1.34 -10.39
C LEU A 54 19.20 2.48 -10.97
N ARG A 55 19.59 3.73 -10.67
CA ARG A 55 18.92 4.92 -11.21
C ARG A 55 19.04 5.04 -12.73
N THR A 56 20.12 4.53 -13.31
CA THR A 56 20.36 4.58 -14.76
C THR A 56 19.58 3.49 -15.50
N LEU A 57 19.39 2.33 -14.87
CA LEU A 57 18.80 1.14 -15.48
C LEU A 57 17.36 0.88 -15.05
N SER A 58 16.77 1.71 -14.19
CA SER A 58 15.46 1.44 -13.61
C SER A 58 14.62 2.71 -13.50
N GLU A 59 13.31 2.51 -13.61
CA GLU A 59 12.29 3.49 -13.28
C GLU A 59 11.61 3.12 -11.95
N ILE A 60 10.92 4.09 -11.35
CA ILE A 60 10.14 3.83 -10.14
C ILE A 60 8.94 2.96 -10.53
N CYS A 61 8.71 1.88 -9.77
CA CYS A 61 7.55 1.01 -9.98
C CYS A 61 6.24 1.80 -9.86
N GLY A 62 5.39 1.77 -10.89
CA GLY A 62 4.11 2.49 -10.90
C GLY A 62 3.07 1.97 -9.91
N ASP A 63 3.17 0.70 -9.50
CA ASP A 63 2.19 0.06 -8.62
C ASP A 63 2.47 0.31 -7.13
N CYS A 64 3.74 0.22 -6.72
CA CYS A 64 4.15 0.36 -5.32
C CYS A 64 4.94 1.66 -5.05
N GLU A 65 5.21 2.46 -6.08
CA GLU A 65 5.96 3.72 -5.98
C GLU A 65 7.33 3.57 -5.29
N GLY A 66 7.97 2.41 -5.48
CA GLY A 66 9.26 2.08 -4.87
C GLY A 66 9.19 1.57 -3.43
N ARG A 67 8.00 1.36 -2.84
CA ARG A 67 7.85 0.77 -1.50
C ARG A 67 8.31 -0.69 -1.41
N GLY A 68 8.20 -1.44 -2.51
CA GLY A 68 8.52 -2.87 -2.55
C GLY A 68 7.44 -3.79 -1.98
N TYR A 69 6.27 -3.24 -1.61
CA TYR A 69 5.10 -3.98 -1.17
C TYR A 69 3.82 -3.21 -1.50
N THR A 70 2.71 -3.93 -1.60
CA THR A 70 1.34 -3.37 -1.70
C THR A 70 0.52 -3.81 -0.49
N LYS A 71 -0.52 -3.05 -0.15
CA LYS A 71 -1.51 -3.42 0.88
C LYS A 71 -2.16 -4.75 0.53
N SER A 72 -2.53 -5.51 1.55
CA SER A 72 -3.34 -6.71 1.37
C SER A 72 -4.76 -6.37 0.94
N THR A 73 -5.45 -7.29 0.26
CA THR A 73 -6.88 -7.17 -0.07
C THR A 73 -7.73 -6.86 1.16
N MET A 74 -7.43 -7.50 2.29
CA MET A 74 -8.11 -7.30 3.57
C MET A 74 -7.89 -5.88 4.11
N THR A 75 -6.66 -5.35 4.02
CA THR A 75 -6.38 -3.97 4.40
C THR A 75 -7.23 -3.00 3.57
N VAL A 76 -7.24 -3.16 2.26
CA VAL A 76 -8.01 -2.29 1.35
C VAL A 76 -9.52 -2.38 1.64
N ALA A 77 -10.05 -3.58 1.89
CA ALA A 77 -11.45 -3.78 2.27
C ALA A 77 -11.83 -2.99 3.55
N TYR A 78 -11.00 -3.03 4.59
CA TYR A 78 -11.26 -2.26 5.80
C TYR A 78 -11.10 -0.74 5.61
N GLU A 79 -10.23 -0.30 4.69
CA GLU A 79 -10.16 1.11 4.29
C GLU A 79 -11.46 1.57 3.62
N ILE A 80 -12.00 0.76 2.70
CA ILE A 80 -13.30 0.99 2.06
C ILE A 80 -14.39 1.16 3.14
N PHE A 81 -14.50 0.23 4.09
CA PHE A 81 -15.51 0.33 5.16
C PHE A 81 -15.37 1.58 6.03
N ARG A 82 -14.13 1.98 6.34
CA ARG A 82 -13.86 3.19 7.11
C ARG A 82 -14.23 4.46 6.34
N ASP A 83 -13.92 4.49 5.05
CA ASP A 83 -14.19 5.65 4.20
C ASP A 83 -15.68 5.80 3.91
N ILE A 84 -16.40 4.69 3.71
CA ILE A 84 -17.87 4.69 3.63
C ILE A 84 -18.49 5.33 4.88
N ARG A 85 -18.03 4.94 6.08
CA ARG A 85 -18.50 5.54 7.34
C ARG A 85 -18.16 7.04 7.44
N ARG A 86 -16.99 7.45 6.93
CA ARG A 86 -16.53 8.84 6.96
C ARG A 86 -17.33 9.76 6.02
N ILE A 87 -17.80 9.26 4.89
CA ILE A 87 -18.54 10.07 3.90
C ILE A 87 -19.76 10.76 4.50
N GLY A 88 -20.37 10.19 5.55
CA GLY A 88 -21.42 10.85 6.32
C GLY A 88 -22.70 11.01 5.50
N ILE A 89 -23.56 10.00 5.59
CA ILE A 89 -24.77 9.94 4.76
C ILE A 89 -25.92 10.70 5.42
N THR A 90 -26.61 11.53 4.64
CA THR A 90 -27.78 12.26 5.13
C THR A 90 -28.97 11.32 5.25
N ARG A 91 -29.34 10.99 6.49
CA ARG A 91 -30.51 10.16 6.80
C ARG A 91 -31.77 10.76 6.17
N GLY A 92 -32.57 9.92 5.51
CA GLY A 92 -33.86 10.30 4.92
C GLY A 92 -33.84 10.66 3.43
N GLN A 93 -32.67 10.76 2.79
CA GLN A 93 -32.57 10.79 1.33
C GLN A 93 -32.34 9.39 0.78
N SER A 94 -33.01 9.07 -0.33
CA SER A 94 -32.76 7.83 -1.06
C SER A 94 -31.47 7.97 -1.85
N GLN A 95 -30.35 7.64 -1.19
CA GLN A 95 -29.02 7.58 -1.80
C GLN A 95 -28.57 6.12 -1.84
N GLN A 96 -27.74 5.80 -2.83
CA GLN A 96 -27.11 4.50 -3.00
C GLN A 96 -25.60 4.69 -3.04
N ILE A 97 -24.86 3.87 -2.30
CA ILE A 97 -23.40 3.88 -2.33
C ILE A 97 -22.96 2.90 -3.39
N VAL A 98 -22.05 3.32 -4.27
CA VAL A 98 -21.41 2.46 -5.27
C VAL A 98 -19.92 2.44 -4.99
N VAL A 99 -19.36 1.25 -4.79
CA VAL A 99 -17.94 1.03 -4.56
C VAL A 99 -17.35 0.32 -5.77
N GLY A 100 -16.41 0.97 -6.46
CA GLY A 100 -15.59 0.36 -7.50
C GLY A 100 -14.25 -0.05 -6.93
N ALA A 101 -13.84 -1.31 -7.10
CA ALA A 101 -12.52 -1.77 -6.66
C ALA A 101 -12.01 -2.95 -7.51
N ASN A 102 -10.74 -3.30 -7.33
CA ASN A 102 -10.14 -4.46 -7.97
C ASN A 102 -10.93 -5.76 -7.68
N PRO A 103 -11.10 -6.68 -8.65
CA PRO A 103 -11.88 -7.91 -8.47
C PRO A 103 -11.49 -8.73 -7.24
N LYS A 104 -10.20 -8.79 -6.87
CA LYS A 104 -9.73 -9.53 -5.69
C LYS A 104 -10.25 -8.94 -4.37
N VAL A 105 -10.43 -7.62 -4.33
CA VAL A 105 -11.00 -6.94 -3.16
C VAL A 105 -12.49 -7.21 -3.08
N ILE A 106 -13.19 -7.16 -4.23
CA ILE A 106 -14.63 -7.44 -4.30
C ILE A 106 -14.94 -8.90 -3.91
N GLU A 107 -14.14 -9.85 -4.38
CA GLU A 107 -14.24 -11.26 -4.01
C GLU A 107 -14.11 -11.45 -2.49
N LEU A 108 -13.07 -10.86 -1.87
CA LEU A 108 -12.88 -10.92 -0.41
C LEU A 108 -14.05 -10.28 0.36
N LEU A 109 -14.57 -9.16 -0.15
CA LEU A 109 -15.72 -8.47 0.44
C LEU A 109 -16.95 -9.38 0.49
N PHE A 110 -17.23 -10.14 -0.57
CA PHE A 110 -18.39 -11.04 -0.63
C PHE A 110 -18.17 -12.38 0.09
N GLU A 111 -16.99 -12.98 -0.02
CA GLU A 111 -16.75 -14.34 0.53
C GLU A 111 -16.43 -14.33 2.02
N THR A 112 -15.65 -13.34 2.48
CA THR A 112 -15.13 -13.32 3.86
C THR A 112 -15.82 -12.25 4.71
N GLU A 113 -16.07 -11.07 4.15
CA GLU A 113 -16.54 -9.89 4.90
C GLU A 113 -18.04 -9.60 4.72
N HIS A 114 -18.84 -10.60 4.31
CA HIS A 114 -20.28 -10.46 4.09
C HIS A 114 -21.01 -9.91 5.32
N SER A 115 -20.68 -10.41 6.51
CA SER A 115 -21.29 -9.94 7.77
C SER A 115 -20.93 -8.49 8.09
N SER A 116 -19.69 -8.07 7.79
CA SER A 116 -19.24 -6.69 7.94
C SER A 116 -20.00 -5.74 7.00
N ILE A 117 -20.30 -6.19 5.77
CA ILE A 117 -21.12 -5.45 4.82
C ILE A 117 -22.55 -5.29 5.36
N GLU A 118 -23.19 -6.37 5.80
CA GLU A 118 -24.55 -6.32 6.35
C GLU A 118 -24.66 -5.37 7.55
N GLN A 119 -23.70 -5.41 8.46
CA GLN A 119 -23.64 -4.49 9.60
C GLN A 119 -23.51 -3.04 9.15
N LEU A 120 -22.66 -2.78 8.16
CA LEU A 120 -22.46 -1.44 7.61
C LEU A 120 -23.72 -0.92 6.90
N GLU A 121 -24.40 -1.74 6.11
CA GLU A 121 -25.66 -1.38 5.46
C GLU A 121 -26.76 -1.05 6.48
N GLN A 122 -26.85 -1.85 7.56
CA GLN A 122 -27.79 -1.61 8.67
C GLN A 122 -27.49 -0.32 9.42
N GLU A 123 -26.21 -0.06 9.72
CA GLU A 123 -25.74 1.16 10.39
C GLU A 123 -26.12 2.42 9.59
N LEU A 124 -25.98 2.35 8.26
CA LEU A 124 -26.22 3.46 7.34
C LEU A 124 -27.66 3.55 6.85
N GLN A 125 -28.46 2.50 7.03
CA GLN A 125 -29.80 2.35 6.44
C GLN A 125 -29.81 2.54 4.91
N GLN A 126 -28.76 2.06 4.24
CA GLN A 126 -28.58 2.15 2.79
C GLN A 126 -27.91 0.90 2.23
N HIS A 127 -28.21 0.58 0.97
CA HIS A 127 -27.54 -0.51 0.26
C HIS A 127 -26.27 -0.03 -0.43
N ILE A 128 -25.27 -0.90 -0.44
CA ILE A 128 -23.96 -0.70 -1.05
C ILE A 128 -23.85 -1.62 -2.26
N LEU A 129 -23.61 -1.02 -3.43
CA LEU A 129 -23.37 -1.75 -4.67
C LEU A 129 -21.88 -1.84 -4.93
N PHE A 130 -21.36 -3.06 -4.96
CA PHE A 130 -19.96 -3.33 -5.30
C PHE A 130 -19.81 -3.62 -6.81
N LYS A 131 -18.82 -2.99 -7.45
CA LYS A 131 -18.47 -3.20 -8.85
C LYS A 131 -17.00 -3.57 -8.97
N ALA A 132 -16.73 -4.72 -9.58
CA ALA A 132 -15.38 -5.14 -9.90
C ALA A 132 -14.88 -4.39 -11.15
N ASP A 133 -13.73 -3.73 -11.02
CA ASP A 133 -13.03 -3.08 -12.13
C ASP A 133 -11.61 -3.63 -12.25
N PRO A 134 -11.32 -4.47 -13.28
CA PRO A 134 -9.99 -5.02 -13.51
C PRO A 134 -8.90 -3.98 -13.85
N LEU A 135 -9.27 -2.76 -14.20
CA LEU A 135 -8.33 -1.68 -14.52
C LEU A 135 -7.82 -0.95 -13.28
N LEU A 136 -8.48 -1.11 -12.13
CA LEU A 136 -8.04 -0.53 -10.88
C LEU A 136 -6.90 -1.35 -10.26
N HIS A 137 -5.84 -0.66 -9.84
CA HIS A 137 -4.79 -1.27 -9.03
C HIS A 137 -5.38 -1.78 -7.69
N LEU A 138 -4.71 -2.74 -7.05
CA LEU A 138 -5.21 -3.38 -5.83
C LEU A 138 -5.54 -2.39 -4.71
N GLU A 139 -4.76 -1.32 -4.59
CA GLU A 139 -4.92 -0.28 -3.58
C GLU A 139 -5.85 0.87 -3.99
N GLN A 140 -6.40 0.82 -5.21
CA GLN A 140 -7.30 1.84 -5.74
C GLN A 140 -8.74 1.39 -5.63
N TYR A 141 -9.59 2.31 -5.17
CA TYR A 141 -11.04 2.14 -5.14
C TYR A 141 -11.70 3.51 -5.20
N ASP A 142 -12.93 3.51 -5.71
CA ASP A 142 -13.77 4.69 -5.77
C ASP A 142 -15.06 4.45 -4.99
N ILE A 143 -15.51 5.47 -4.25
CA ILE A 143 -16.78 5.45 -3.54
C ILE A 143 -17.63 6.61 -4.05
N VAL A 144 -18.77 6.29 -4.64
CA VAL A 144 -19.70 7.27 -5.22
C VAL A 144 -21.05 7.16 -4.52
N VAL A 145 -21.60 8.29 -4.10
CA VAL A 145 -22.97 8.37 -3.55
C VAL A 145 -23.90 8.89 -4.63
N VAL A 146 -24.86 8.06 -5.06
CA VAL A 146 -25.83 8.38 -6.12
C VAL A 146 -27.18 8.64 -5.48
N GLY A 147 -27.72 9.85 -5.63
CA GLY A 147 -29.11 10.14 -5.26
C GLY A 147 -30.09 9.52 -6.26
N LYS A 148 -31.19 8.92 -5.79
CA LYS A 148 -32.25 8.46 -6.71
C LYS A 148 -32.84 9.66 -7.45
N VAL A 149 -32.63 9.73 -8.75
CA VAL A 149 -33.46 10.55 -9.63
C VAL A 149 -34.83 9.86 -9.66
N THR A 150 -35.85 10.51 -9.11
CA THR A 150 -37.23 10.02 -9.25
C THR A 150 -37.57 9.99 -10.74
N SER A 151 -37.81 8.79 -11.28
CA SER A 151 -38.38 8.63 -12.61
C SER A 151 -39.73 9.35 -12.61
N ARG A 152 -39.79 10.51 -13.28
CA ARG A 152 -41.04 11.23 -13.53
C ARG A 152 -41.88 10.33 -14.42
N ALA A 153 -42.90 9.68 -13.83
CA ALA A 153 -43.87 8.90 -14.55
C ALA A 153 -44.46 9.74 -15.69
N GLU A 154 -44.30 9.29 -16.93
CA GLU A 154 -45.06 9.81 -18.07
C GLU A 154 -46.51 9.29 -17.96
N SER A 155 -47.26 9.87 -17.04
CA SER A 155 -48.71 9.88 -17.08
C SER A 155 -49.13 10.88 -18.15
N ARG A 156 -49.17 10.46 -19.41
CA ARG A 156 -49.96 11.13 -20.45
C ARG A 156 -51.04 10.16 -20.94
N THR A 157 -52.06 9.99 -20.11
CA THR A 157 -53.43 9.89 -20.58
C THR A 157 -53.95 11.31 -20.81
N ALA A 158 -54.28 11.66 -22.06
CA ALA A 158 -55.35 12.58 -22.41
C ALA A 158 -55.55 12.65 -23.93
N SER A 159 -56.74 12.18 -24.32
CA SER A 159 -57.60 12.64 -25.43
C SER A 159 -57.17 12.42 -26.87
#